data_AF-A0A497CDN6-F1
#
_entry.id   AF-A0A497CDN6-F1
#
_cell.length_a   1.000
_cell.length_b   1.000
_cell.length_c   1.000
_cell.angle_alpha   90.00
_cell.angle_beta   90.00
_cell.angle_gamma   90.00
#
_symmetry.space_group_name_H-M   'P 1'
#
loop_
_entity.id
_entity.type
_entity.pdbx_description
1 polymer ?
#
loop_
_entity_poly.entity_id
_entity_poly.type
_entity_poly.pdbx_seq_one_letter_code
_entity_poly.pdbx_strand_id
1 'polypeptide(L)'
;MADPTSVVTAHQNYVVDANRQDIVIKNAEPLVPFGLAALNRSLGKVEFAEVADDLIPAGLVLGASDGDNTNHLTGDSSGTYSATCRGGLLLGGGRYGGVSVTGASAITDAGKFVWATDGQTLTLTRQAGSPVGIVLKWISGTYCHVYLFSLVESILVSALSAAPSVYSVKSFGTFPTNALQGTSAVTLWTETAYEHYKFVSLHALPVAWDNAAVAGDQDLNLDIGGTDTTGGVLTLAYTDCDGAADMGTEIDATAITANNEVHVGDTVKLEMASGGTGFTADVAAAFHIYAVIERLPGV
;
A
#
# COMPACT_ATOMS: atom_id res chain seq x y z
N MET A 1 -31.13 -26.50 -7.75
CA MET A 1 -30.65 -25.19 -7.25
C MET A 1 -31.29 -24.13 -8.10
N ALA A 2 -31.84 -23.08 -7.50
CA ALA A 2 -32.48 -21.99 -8.24
C ALA A 2 -31.43 -21.24 -9.06
N ASP A 3 -31.79 -20.87 -10.28
CA ASP A 3 -30.96 -20.15 -11.23
C ASP A 3 -30.52 -18.79 -10.65
N PRO A 4 -29.20 -18.55 -10.48
CA PRO A 4 -28.67 -17.30 -9.92
C PRO A 4 -28.89 -16.09 -10.83
N THR A 5 -29.37 -16.27 -12.08
CA THR A 5 -29.62 -15.17 -13.01
C THR A 5 -30.84 -14.31 -12.63
N SER A 6 -31.77 -14.83 -11.81
CA SER A 6 -33.05 -14.17 -11.54
C SER A 6 -32.95 -12.91 -10.65
N VAL A 7 -31.82 -12.67 -9.98
CA VAL A 7 -31.64 -11.51 -9.08
C VAL A 7 -30.89 -10.36 -9.77
N VAL A 8 -30.13 -10.64 -10.83
CA VAL A 8 -29.31 -9.63 -11.52
C VAL A 8 -30.07 -8.93 -12.66
N THR A 9 -31.21 -9.47 -13.10
CA THR A 9 -31.92 -8.97 -14.29
C THR A 9 -32.83 -7.76 -14.07
N ALA A 10 -32.99 -7.23 -12.85
CA ALA A 10 -33.95 -6.17 -12.60
C ALA A 10 -33.29 -4.89 -12.06
N HIS A 11 -33.04 -3.94 -12.98
CA HIS A 11 -32.80 -2.51 -12.71
C HIS A 11 -31.38 -2.04 -12.34
N GLN A 12 -30.33 -2.40 -13.08
CA GLN A 12 -29.08 -1.61 -13.06
C GLN A 12 -28.83 -0.98 -14.43
N ASN A 13 -28.77 0.36 -14.48
CA ASN A 13 -28.51 1.12 -15.69
C ASN A 13 -27.01 1.42 -15.74
N TYR A 14 -26.24 0.63 -16.48
CA TYR A 14 -24.81 0.87 -16.66
C TYR A 14 -24.58 1.90 -17.78
N VAL A 15 -23.70 2.87 -17.55
CA VAL A 15 -23.22 3.81 -18.58
C VAL A 15 -21.78 3.42 -18.92
N VAL A 16 -21.51 3.17 -20.20
CA VAL A 16 -20.24 2.64 -20.72
C VAL A 16 -19.38 3.78 -21.29
N ASP A 17 -18.09 3.80 -20.99
CA ASP A 17 -17.11 4.66 -21.69
C ASP A 17 -16.66 3.97 -22.98
N ALA A 18 -16.78 4.66 -24.12
CA ALA A 18 -16.68 4.08 -25.45
C ALA A 18 -15.24 3.83 -25.97
N ASN A 19 -14.20 4.20 -25.21
CA ASN A 19 -12.85 4.39 -25.76
C ASN A 19 -11.73 3.46 -25.23
N ARG A 20 -11.97 2.24 -24.72
CA ARG A 20 -10.87 1.42 -24.13
C ARG A 20 -10.88 -0.09 -24.49
N GLN A 21 -9.67 -0.68 -24.41
CA GLN A 21 -9.13 -1.88 -25.11
C GLN A 21 -9.76 -3.25 -24.79
N ASP A 22 -9.76 -4.14 -25.79
CA ASP A 22 -10.14 -5.55 -25.74
C ASP A 22 -8.98 -6.45 -25.26
N ILE A 23 -9.25 -7.45 -24.40
CA ILE A 23 -8.26 -8.45 -23.94
C ILE A 23 -8.86 -9.85 -24.11
N VAL A 24 -8.09 -10.80 -24.66
CA VAL A 24 -8.52 -12.19 -24.97
C VAL A 24 -8.40 -13.10 -23.72
N ILE A 25 -9.37 -14.00 -23.51
CA ILE A 25 -9.51 -14.89 -22.32
C ILE A 25 -9.20 -16.37 -22.67
N LYS A 26 -8.97 -17.23 -21.67
CA LYS A 26 -8.64 -18.68 -21.76
C LYS A 26 -9.64 -19.52 -22.58
N ASN A 27 -9.19 -20.70 -23.03
CA ASN A 27 -9.86 -21.59 -24.00
C ASN A 27 -10.78 -22.70 -23.42
N ALA A 28 -11.21 -22.64 -22.15
CA ALA A 28 -11.83 -23.84 -21.54
C ALA A 28 -12.90 -23.62 -20.45
N GLU A 29 -13.30 -22.39 -20.13
CA GLU A 29 -14.32 -22.14 -19.09
C GLU A 29 -15.57 -21.48 -19.69
N PRO A 30 -16.78 -21.92 -19.30
CA PRO A 30 -18.02 -21.30 -19.76
C PRO A 30 -18.08 -19.84 -19.30
N LEU A 31 -18.11 -18.92 -20.25
CA LEU A 31 -18.30 -17.50 -19.97
C LEU A 31 -19.68 -17.29 -19.35
N VAL A 32 -19.74 -16.65 -18.18
CA VAL A 32 -20.99 -16.19 -17.56
C VAL A 32 -21.17 -14.72 -17.94
N PRO A 33 -22.08 -14.37 -18.87
CA PRO A 33 -22.41 -12.97 -19.12
C PRO A 33 -22.85 -12.31 -17.81
N PHE A 34 -22.32 -11.13 -17.55
CA PHE A 34 -22.51 -10.36 -16.31
C PHE A 34 -21.90 -10.99 -15.05
N GLY A 35 -21.00 -11.96 -15.19
CA GLY A 35 -20.13 -12.42 -14.11
C GLY A 35 -18.97 -11.46 -13.86
N LEU A 36 -18.50 -11.38 -12.61
CA LEU A 36 -17.29 -10.66 -12.27
C LEU A 36 -16.08 -11.38 -12.87
N ALA A 37 -15.33 -10.66 -13.68
CA ALA A 37 -14.03 -11.09 -14.16
C ALA A 37 -13.00 -10.78 -13.07
N ALA A 38 -12.14 -11.74 -12.74
CA ALA A 38 -11.05 -11.51 -11.79
C ALA A 38 -9.70 -11.89 -12.40
N LEU A 39 -8.62 -11.21 -12.01
CA LEU A 39 -7.26 -11.56 -12.39
C LEU A 39 -6.73 -12.61 -11.42
N ASN A 40 -6.33 -13.78 -11.94
CA ASN A 40 -5.51 -14.73 -11.19
C ASN A 40 -4.08 -14.17 -11.07
N ARG A 41 -3.67 -13.89 -9.82
CA ARG A 41 -2.37 -13.29 -9.49
C ARG A 41 -1.19 -14.17 -9.91
N SER A 42 -1.34 -15.48 -9.80
CA SER A 42 -0.31 -16.48 -10.08
C SER A 42 -0.14 -16.72 -11.58
N LEU A 43 -1.21 -16.58 -12.37
CA LEU A 43 -1.21 -16.88 -13.80
C LEU A 43 -1.21 -15.65 -14.72
N GLY A 44 -1.49 -14.46 -14.17
CA GLY A 44 -1.60 -13.22 -14.95
C GLY A 44 -2.74 -13.25 -15.97
N LYS A 45 -3.78 -14.06 -15.72
CA LYS A 45 -4.90 -14.30 -16.63
C LYS A 45 -6.22 -13.94 -15.96
N VAL A 46 -7.21 -13.59 -16.76
CA VAL A 46 -8.59 -13.43 -16.28
C VAL A 46 -9.19 -14.82 -16.03
N GLU A 47 -9.74 -15.03 -14.84
CA GLU A 47 -10.44 -16.24 -14.38
C GLU A 47 -11.81 -15.91 -13.79
N PHE A 48 -12.68 -16.92 -13.79
CA PHE A 48 -14.02 -16.84 -13.23
C PHE A 48 -14.01 -17.48 -11.83
N ALA A 49 -14.65 -16.82 -10.87
CA ALA A 49 -14.44 -17.08 -9.44
C ALA A 49 -14.93 -18.46 -8.97
N GLU A 50 -14.05 -19.46 -9.02
CA GLU A 50 -14.25 -20.75 -8.33
C GLU A 50 -13.33 -20.92 -7.11
N VAL A 51 -12.17 -20.24 -7.07
CA VAL A 51 -11.23 -20.27 -5.93
C VAL A 51 -10.85 -18.85 -5.53
N ALA A 52 -11.33 -18.40 -4.37
CA ALA A 52 -11.32 -16.99 -3.95
C ALA A 52 -9.93 -16.42 -3.58
N ASP A 53 -8.96 -17.28 -3.24
CA ASP A 53 -7.75 -16.82 -2.55
C ASP A 53 -6.73 -16.10 -3.47
N ASP A 54 -6.86 -16.25 -4.80
CA ASP A 54 -5.87 -15.77 -5.77
C ASP A 54 -6.43 -14.79 -6.83
N LEU A 55 -7.65 -14.29 -6.61
CA LEU A 55 -8.43 -13.54 -7.60
C LEU A 55 -8.62 -12.06 -7.23
N ILE A 56 -8.25 -11.14 -8.13
CA ILE A 56 -8.50 -9.69 -7.99
C ILE A 56 -9.65 -9.28 -8.93
N PRO A 57 -10.82 -8.82 -8.44
CA PRO A 57 -11.90 -8.35 -9.30
C PRO A 57 -11.43 -7.25 -10.25
N ALA A 58 -11.59 -7.46 -11.56
CA ALA A 58 -11.00 -6.65 -12.63
C ALA A 58 -12.00 -6.22 -13.72
N GLY A 59 -13.28 -6.56 -13.59
CA GLY A 59 -14.33 -6.11 -14.50
C GLY A 59 -15.58 -6.97 -14.50
N LEU A 60 -16.44 -6.75 -15.50
CA LEU A 60 -17.65 -7.51 -15.77
C LEU A 60 -17.56 -8.12 -17.18
N VAL A 61 -17.99 -9.37 -17.34
CA VAL A 61 -18.13 -9.99 -18.66
C VAL A 61 -19.35 -9.39 -19.35
N LEU A 62 -19.18 -8.62 -20.42
CA LEU A 62 -20.29 -7.93 -21.10
C LEU A 62 -20.90 -8.74 -22.27
N GLY A 63 -20.23 -9.82 -22.69
CA GLY A 63 -20.69 -10.74 -23.73
C GLY A 63 -19.59 -11.71 -24.16
N ALA A 64 -19.97 -12.80 -24.81
CA ALA A 64 -19.03 -13.69 -25.49
C ALA A 64 -18.52 -13.02 -26.78
N SER A 65 -17.23 -13.19 -27.15
CA SER A 65 -16.81 -12.78 -28.49
C SER A 65 -17.34 -13.77 -29.53
N ASP A 66 -17.87 -13.17 -30.60
CA ASP A 66 -17.94 -13.71 -31.95
C ASP A 66 -18.84 -14.94 -32.16
N GLY A 67 -20.15 -14.72 -31.98
CA GLY A 67 -21.10 -15.02 -33.05
C GLY A 67 -21.61 -16.45 -33.23
N ASP A 68 -21.21 -17.45 -32.42
CA ASP A 68 -21.90 -18.74 -32.39
C ASP A 68 -22.06 -19.26 -30.96
N ASN A 69 -23.30 -19.13 -30.46
CA ASN A 69 -23.66 -19.28 -29.06
C ASN A 69 -24.10 -20.73 -28.72
N THR A 70 -23.68 -21.72 -29.49
CA THR A 70 -24.12 -23.11 -29.28
C THR A 70 -23.08 -23.97 -28.56
N ASN A 71 -21.79 -23.64 -28.68
CA ASN A 71 -20.69 -24.46 -28.13
C ASN A 71 -20.22 -24.03 -26.72
N HIS A 72 -20.60 -22.85 -26.24
CA HIS A 72 -20.21 -22.36 -24.90
C HIS A 72 -21.04 -23.00 -23.76
N LEU A 73 -22.22 -23.54 -24.05
CA LEU A 73 -23.07 -24.25 -23.08
C LEU A 73 -22.68 -25.72 -22.91
N THR A 74 -21.85 -26.26 -23.82
CA THR A 74 -21.56 -27.70 -23.91
C THR A 74 -20.14 -28.08 -23.47
N GLY A 75 -19.29 -27.10 -23.12
CA GLY A 75 -17.93 -27.35 -22.63
C GLY A 75 -16.93 -27.75 -23.72
N ASP A 76 -17.15 -27.30 -24.96
CA ASP A 76 -16.23 -27.56 -26.07
C ASP A 76 -14.93 -26.74 -25.92
N SER A 77 -13.78 -27.42 -25.94
CA SER A 77 -12.44 -26.84 -25.79
C SER A 77 -11.72 -26.58 -27.13
N SER A 78 -12.43 -26.71 -28.26
CA SER A 78 -11.82 -26.60 -29.60
C SER A 78 -11.76 -25.15 -30.14
N GLY A 79 -12.43 -24.20 -29.48
CA GLY A 79 -12.43 -22.77 -29.84
C GLY A 79 -11.44 -21.93 -29.03
N THR A 80 -10.98 -20.82 -29.62
CA THR A 80 -10.32 -19.73 -28.85
C THR A 80 -11.41 -18.72 -28.51
N TYR A 81 -11.69 -18.49 -27.23
CA TYR A 81 -12.77 -17.62 -26.80
C TYR A 81 -12.19 -16.29 -26.30
N SER A 82 -12.56 -15.16 -26.91
CA SER A 82 -12.25 -13.86 -26.35
C SER A 82 -13.44 -13.38 -25.51
N ALA A 83 -13.20 -12.64 -24.43
CA ALA A 83 -14.26 -11.88 -23.78
C ALA A 83 -13.77 -10.45 -23.60
N THR A 84 -14.52 -9.50 -24.13
CA THR A 84 -14.20 -8.09 -23.98
C THR A 84 -14.51 -7.65 -22.55
N CYS A 85 -13.47 -7.49 -21.74
CA CYS A 85 -13.57 -6.78 -20.46
C CYS A 85 -13.39 -5.27 -20.72
N ARG A 86 -14.41 -4.45 -20.45
CA ARG A 86 -14.31 -2.98 -20.56
C ARG A 86 -14.07 -2.36 -19.18
N GLY A 87 -13.15 -1.40 -19.09
CA GLY A 87 -12.71 -0.77 -17.85
C GLY A 87 -13.77 0.09 -17.14
N GLY A 88 -13.64 0.23 -15.82
CA GLY A 88 -14.30 1.24 -14.98
C GLY A 88 -15.83 1.09 -14.85
N LEU A 89 -16.33 0.32 -13.88
CA LEU A 89 -17.79 0.10 -13.73
C LEU A 89 -18.40 1.12 -12.75
N LEU A 90 -19.31 1.97 -13.23
CA LEU A 90 -20.17 2.74 -12.36
C LEU A 90 -21.33 1.87 -11.89
N LEU A 91 -21.32 1.52 -10.61
CA LEU A 91 -22.40 0.84 -9.94
C LEU A 91 -23.46 1.86 -9.51
N GLY A 92 -24.50 1.98 -10.34
CA GLY A 92 -25.72 2.72 -10.07
C GLY A 92 -26.92 1.82 -10.38
N GLY A 93 -27.67 1.47 -9.36
CA GLY A 93 -28.97 0.82 -9.50
C GLY A 93 -29.99 1.78 -10.14
N GLY A 94 -30.47 1.46 -11.34
CA GLY A 94 -31.62 2.12 -11.95
C GLY A 94 -31.66 3.65 -11.85
N ARG A 95 -32.86 4.24 -11.85
CA ARG A 95 -33.02 5.70 -11.99
C ARG A 95 -32.51 6.52 -10.78
N TYR A 96 -32.25 5.93 -9.60
CA TYR A 96 -31.77 6.61 -8.38
C TYR A 96 -31.14 5.71 -7.28
N GLY A 97 -30.93 4.42 -7.51
CA GLY A 97 -30.44 3.47 -6.49
C GLY A 97 -28.92 3.42 -6.45
N GLY A 98 -28.32 3.57 -5.27
CA GLY A 98 -26.90 3.27 -5.10
C GLY A 98 -26.67 1.76 -5.00
N VAL A 99 -25.42 1.36 -4.82
CA VAL A 99 -25.06 0.06 -4.24
C VAL A 99 -24.80 0.22 -2.75
N SER A 100 -25.13 -0.80 -1.96
CA SER A 100 -24.84 -0.78 -0.52
C SER A 100 -23.34 -0.92 -0.29
N VAL A 101 -22.77 0.01 0.46
CA VAL A 101 -21.37 0.00 0.91
C VAL A 101 -21.37 0.02 2.43
N THR A 102 -20.92 -1.07 3.03
CA THR A 102 -20.82 -1.22 4.48
C THR A 102 -19.89 -0.15 5.06
N GLY A 103 -20.34 0.55 6.10
CA GLY A 103 -19.59 1.67 6.71
C GLY A 103 -19.82 3.03 6.06
N ALA A 104 -20.53 3.13 4.94
CA ALA A 104 -21.01 4.41 4.42
C ALA A 104 -22.19 4.91 5.25
N SER A 105 -22.20 6.20 5.57
CA SER A 105 -23.22 6.82 6.43
C SER A 105 -23.49 8.30 6.12
N ALA A 106 -22.63 8.98 5.36
CA ALA A 106 -22.77 10.41 5.12
C ALA A 106 -22.21 10.85 3.77
N ILE A 107 -22.61 12.07 3.34
CA ILE A 107 -22.10 12.71 2.12
C ILE A 107 -20.58 12.85 2.09
N THR A 108 -19.95 12.93 3.25
CA THR A 108 -18.49 12.99 3.43
C THR A 108 -17.76 11.70 3.07
N ASP A 109 -18.49 10.62 2.76
CA ASP A 109 -17.90 9.37 2.28
C ASP A 109 -17.55 9.40 0.78
N ALA A 110 -18.00 10.43 0.05
CA ALA A 110 -17.57 10.65 -1.33
C ALA A 110 -16.04 10.83 -1.40
N GLY A 111 -15.41 10.15 -2.34
CA GLY A 111 -13.96 10.09 -2.50
C GLY A 111 -13.26 9.00 -1.68
N LYS A 112 -13.95 8.31 -0.78
CA LYS A 112 -13.34 7.20 -0.02
C LYS A 112 -13.15 5.97 -0.90
N PHE A 113 -12.03 5.28 -0.70
CA PHE A 113 -11.77 3.99 -1.33
C PHE A 113 -12.78 2.94 -0.88
N VAL A 114 -13.19 2.11 -1.82
CA VAL A 114 -14.10 0.99 -1.62
C VAL A 114 -13.29 -0.29 -1.72
N TRP A 115 -13.51 -1.17 -0.75
CA TRP A 115 -12.92 -2.50 -0.66
C TRP A 115 -14.00 -3.55 -0.84
N ALA A 116 -13.59 -4.75 -1.23
CA ALA A 116 -14.45 -5.91 -1.33
C ALA A 116 -14.05 -6.93 -0.26
N THR A 117 -14.97 -7.30 0.64
CA THR A 117 -14.71 -8.39 1.64
C THR A 117 -14.84 -9.77 1.02
N ASP A 118 -15.67 -9.84 -0.01
CA ASP A 118 -15.91 -11.00 -0.86
C ASP A 118 -16.21 -10.45 -2.27
N GLY A 119 -16.45 -11.31 -3.26
CA GLY A 119 -16.74 -10.86 -4.62
C GLY A 119 -17.99 -9.96 -4.78
N GLN A 120 -18.80 -9.72 -3.74
CA GLN A 120 -20.11 -9.06 -3.86
C GLN A 120 -20.31 -7.93 -2.84
N THR A 121 -19.63 -7.97 -1.69
CA THR A 121 -19.85 -7.06 -0.56
C THR A 121 -18.83 -5.93 -0.56
N LEU A 122 -19.33 -4.70 -0.75
CA LEU A 122 -18.53 -3.47 -0.71
C LEU A 122 -18.44 -2.90 0.71
N THR A 123 -17.28 -2.40 1.09
CA THR A 123 -17.04 -1.79 2.41
C THR A 123 -16.08 -0.61 2.33
N LEU A 124 -16.24 0.36 3.24
CA LEU A 124 -15.24 1.41 3.48
C LEU A 124 -14.17 0.99 4.49
N THR A 125 -14.34 -0.16 5.14
CA THR A 125 -13.32 -0.73 6.03
C THR A 125 -12.27 -1.43 5.20
N ARG A 126 -11.01 -0.98 5.32
CA ARG A 126 -9.87 -1.56 4.60
C ARG A 126 -9.81 -3.08 4.78
N GLN A 127 -9.61 -3.80 3.68
CA GLN A 127 -9.39 -5.25 3.65
C GLN A 127 -7.94 -5.55 3.27
N ALA A 128 -7.53 -6.83 3.40
CA ALA A 128 -6.29 -7.29 2.80
C ALA A 128 -6.40 -7.21 1.26
N GLY A 129 -5.42 -6.58 0.60
CA GLY A 129 -5.40 -6.44 -0.86
C GLY A 129 -5.32 -4.99 -1.35
N SER A 130 -5.91 -4.70 -2.50
CA SER A 130 -6.04 -3.36 -3.08
C SER A 130 -7.50 -2.91 -3.10
N PRO A 131 -7.78 -1.59 -3.02
CA PRO A 131 -9.14 -1.11 -3.16
C PRO A 131 -9.67 -1.44 -4.56
N VAL A 132 -10.96 -1.77 -4.63
CA VAL A 132 -11.64 -2.15 -5.88
C VAL A 132 -12.33 -0.97 -6.55
N GLY A 133 -12.44 0.17 -5.87
CA GLY A 133 -13.09 1.36 -6.40
C GLY A 133 -13.06 2.56 -5.46
N ILE A 134 -13.90 3.55 -5.77
CA ILE A 134 -14.08 4.79 -5.02
C ILE A 134 -15.56 5.18 -4.97
N VAL A 135 -16.00 5.76 -3.86
CA VAL A 135 -17.34 6.35 -3.75
C VAL A 135 -17.38 7.63 -4.57
N LEU A 136 -18.23 7.70 -5.59
CA LEU A 136 -18.47 8.94 -6.35
C LEU A 136 -19.46 9.85 -5.64
N LYS A 137 -20.51 9.26 -5.06
CA LYS A 137 -21.59 10.00 -4.41
C LYS A 137 -22.31 9.12 -3.40
N TRP A 138 -22.44 9.61 -2.17
CA TRP A 138 -23.36 9.03 -1.20
C TRP A 138 -24.80 9.49 -1.48
N ILE A 139 -25.76 8.58 -1.36
CA ILE A 139 -27.18 8.84 -1.64
C ILE A 139 -27.98 8.90 -0.33
N SER A 140 -27.98 7.80 0.43
CA SER A 140 -28.70 7.67 1.68
C SER A 140 -28.29 6.39 2.41
N GLY A 141 -28.23 6.40 3.75
CA GLY A 141 -27.87 5.23 4.54
C GLY A 141 -26.51 4.67 4.10
N THR A 142 -26.48 3.41 3.66
CA THR A 142 -25.27 2.77 3.10
C THR A 142 -25.19 2.84 1.57
N TYR A 143 -26.15 3.46 0.89
CA TYR A 143 -26.23 3.45 -0.57
C TYR A 143 -25.37 4.55 -1.21
N CYS A 144 -24.48 4.14 -2.11
CA CYS A 144 -23.52 4.98 -2.80
C CYS A 144 -23.51 4.69 -4.30
N HIS A 145 -23.18 5.69 -5.12
CA HIS A 145 -22.60 5.42 -6.44
C HIS A 145 -21.12 5.10 -6.28
N VAL A 146 -20.70 3.96 -6.80
CA VAL A 146 -19.31 3.50 -6.72
C VAL A 146 -18.74 3.40 -8.13
N TYR A 147 -17.54 3.93 -8.32
CA TYR A 147 -16.73 3.67 -9.50
C TYR A 147 -15.75 2.55 -9.16
N LEU A 148 -15.94 1.36 -9.74
CA LEU A 148 -14.95 0.30 -9.66
C LEU A 148 -13.82 0.58 -10.65
N PHE A 149 -12.58 0.32 -10.24
CA PHE A 149 -11.41 0.55 -11.08
C PHE A 149 -11.34 -0.44 -12.24
N SER A 150 -10.87 0.01 -13.40
CA SER A 150 -10.42 -0.89 -14.48
C SER A 150 -9.16 -1.65 -14.07
N LEU A 151 -8.76 -2.68 -14.81
CA LEU A 151 -7.48 -3.38 -14.56
C LEU A 151 -6.28 -2.42 -14.49
N VAL A 152 -6.17 -1.46 -15.40
CA VAL A 152 -5.03 -0.52 -15.42
C VAL A 152 -5.10 0.44 -14.23
N GLU A 153 -6.29 0.92 -13.90
CA GLU A 153 -6.49 1.76 -12.70
C GLU A 153 -6.29 0.94 -11.44
N SER A 154 -6.68 -0.33 -11.38
CA SER A 154 -6.41 -1.22 -10.27
C SER A 154 -4.94 -1.52 -10.15
N ILE A 155 -4.17 -1.61 -11.24
CA ILE A 155 -2.69 -1.76 -11.20
C ILE A 155 -2.02 -0.46 -10.76
N LEU A 156 -2.45 0.70 -11.27
CA LEU A 156 -1.90 1.99 -10.89
C LEU A 156 -2.25 2.33 -9.46
N VAL A 157 -3.52 2.18 -9.10
CA VAL A 157 -4.00 2.29 -7.73
C VAL A 157 -3.33 1.20 -6.91
N SER A 158 -3.17 -0.06 -7.32
CA SER A 158 -2.39 -1.05 -6.58
C SER A 158 -0.87 -0.87 -6.70
N ALA A 159 -0.34 0.14 -7.36
CA ALA A 159 1.08 0.49 -7.32
C ALA A 159 1.30 1.71 -6.44
N LEU A 160 0.30 2.60 -6.41
CA LEU A 160 0.19 3.76 -5.53
C LEU A 160 -0.42 3.40 -4.15
N SER A 161 -1.16 2.29 -4.09
CA SER A 161 -1.90 1.68 -2.98
C SER A 161 -1.70 0.16 -2.91
N ALA A 162 -0.79 -0.41 -3.74
CA ALA A 162 0.02 -1.55 -3.24
C ALA A 162 0.41 -1.03 -1.90
N ALA A 163 -0.06 -1.73 -0.86
CA ALA A 163 0.25 -1.37 0.50
C ALA A 163 1.70 -0.89 0.43
N PRO A 164 2.01 0.40 0.75
CA PRO A 164 3.38 0.66 1.14
C PRO A 164 3.62 -0.50 2.08
N SER A 165 4.60 -1.36 1.74
CA SER A 165 4.90 -2.55 2.54
C SER A 165 4.67 -2.10 3.96
N VAL A 166 3.85 -2.84 4.75
CA VAL A 166 3.37 -2.34 6.06
C VAL A 166 4.48 -1.55 6.76
N TYR A 167 5.69 -2.07 6.60
CA TYR A 167 7.02 -1.46 6.70
C TYR A 167 7.52 -0.62 5.49
N SER A 168 7.74 0.68 5.65
CA SER A 168 8.47 1.53 4.68
C SER A 168 9.76 2.06 5.30
N VAL A 169 10.71 2.50 4.46
CA VAL A 169 11.95 3.13 4.95
C VAL A 169 11.75 4.64 5.04
N LYS A 170 12.03 5.20 6.21
CA LYS A 170 12.07 6.64 6.44
C LYS A 170 13.53 7.06 6.62
N SER A 171 14.03 7.85 5.67
CA SER A 171 15.38 8.40 5.76
C SER A 171 15.40 9.71 6.56
N PHE A 172 16.37 9.86 7.44
CA PHE A 172 16.66 11.10 8.17
C PHE A 172 17.79 11.91 7.50
N GLY A 173 18.47 11.33 6.51
CA GLY A 173 19.56 11.94 5.77
C GLY A 173 20.92 11.32 6.08
N THR A 174 21.96 11.99 5.60
CA THR A 174 23.35 11.59 5.78
C THR A 174 24.07 12.60 6.66
N PHE A 175 24.68 12.11 7.72
CA PHE A 175 25.37 12.92 8.73
C PHE A 175 26.86 12.61 8.70
N PRO A 176 27.72 13.61 8.40
CA PRO A 176 29.15 13.44 8.55
C PRO A 176 29.53 13.31 10.04
N THR A 177 30.62 12.61 10.35
CA THR A 177 31.08 12.41 11.74
C THR A 177 31.34 13.73 12.47
N ASN A 178 31.67 14.81 11.76
CA ASN A 178 31.83 16.14 12.35
C ASN A 178 30.51 16.81 12.78
N ALA A 179 29.35 16.32 12.33
CA ALA A 179 28.04 16.72 12.85
C ALA A 179 27.66 15.96 14.13
N LEU A 180 28.41 14.89 14.45
CA LEU A 180 28.18 14.00 15.59
C LEU A 180 29.25 14.21 16.68
N GLN A 181 29.73 15.44 16.84
CA GLN A 181 30.79 15.79 17.79
C GLN A 181 30.24 16.27 19.13
N GLY A 182 31.02 16.06 20.19
CA GLY A 182 30.70 16.50 21.53
C GLY A 182 29.76 15.53 22.25
N THR A 183 29.41 15.90 23.48
CA THR A 183 28.72 15.00 24.44
C THR A 183 27.35 15.52 24.85
N SER A 184 26.95 16.68 24.29
CA SER A 184 25.68 17.33 24.61
C SER A 184 24.58 16.85 23.68
N ALA A 185 23.34 16.86 24.17
CA ALA A 185 22.20 16.53 23.33
C ALA A 185 22.00 17.59 22.25
N VAL A 186 21.84 17.15 21.00
CA VAL A 186 21.68 18.02 19.82
C VAL A 186 20.66 17.40 18.88
N THR A 187 19.65 18.18 18.49
CA THR A 187 18.71 17.77 17.43
C THR A 187 19.40 17.82 16.07
N LEU A 188 19.51 16.66 15.42
CA LEU A 188 20.12 16.52 14.10
C LEU A 188 19.10 16.72 12.98
N TRP A 189 17.87 16.26 13.21
CA TRP A 189 16.80 16.31 12.23
C TRP A 189 15.45 16.48 12.94
N THR A 190 14.52 17.19 12.29
CA THR A 190 13.16 17.35 12.79
C THR A 190 12.16 17.45 11.65
N GLU A 191 10.97 16.88 11.84
CA GLU A 191 9.80 17.11 11.01
C GLU A 191 8.53 17.22 11.84
N THR A 192 7.47 17.70 11.19
CA THR A 192 6.08 17.46 11.63
C THR A 192 5.50 16.31 10.82
N ALA A 193 4.96 15.30 11.50
CA ALA A 193 4.42 14.11 10.85
C ALA A 193 3.10 14.41 10.11
N TYR A 194 3.03 14.00 8.85
CA TYR A 194 1.81 14.11 8.02
C TYR A 194 1.08 12.78 7.85
N GLU A 195 1.60 11.70 8.44
CA GLU A 195 1.08 10.35 8.36
C GLU A 195 1.09 9.68 9.74
N HIS A 196 0.24 8.68 9.92
CA HIS A 196 0.18 7.84 11.11
C HIS A 196 1.05 6.60 10.91
N TYR A 197 2.07 6.41 11.75
CA TYR A 197 3.00 5.29 11.63
C TYR A 197 3.65 4.93 12.95
N LYS A 198 4.36 3.80 12.98
CA LYS A 198 5.11 3.31 14.12
C LYS A 198 6.55 3.02 13.74
N PHE A 199 7.52 3.47 14.53
CA PHE A 199 8.91 3.06 14.36
C PHE A 199 9.11 1.61 14.79
N VAL A 200 9.69 0.81 13.91
CA VAL A 200 9.93 -0.63 14.11
C VAL A 200 11.38 -0.86 14.48
N SER A 201 12.29 -0.23 13.75
CA SER A 201 13.73 -0.24 14.00
C SER A 201 14.38 1.03 13.48
N LEU A 202 15.54 1.37 14.04
CA LEU A 202 16.40 2.47 13.62
C LEU A 202 17.77 1.90 13.25
N HIS A 203 18.34 2.41 12.16
CA HIS A 203 19.53 1.85 11.54
C HIS A 203 20.45 2.95 11.00
N ALA A 204 21.72 2.61 10.85
CA ALA A 204 22.68 3.41 10.09
C ALA A 204 23.42 2.57 9.06
N LEU A 205 23.83 3.23 7.98
CA LEU A 205 24.74 2.70 6.98
C LEU A 205 25.93 3.65 6.86
N PRO A 206 27.16 3.18 7.10
CA PRO A 206 28.37 3.90 6.73
C PRO A 206 28.37 4.10 5.19
N VAL A 207 28.36 5.36 4.74
CA VAL A 207 28.38 5.72 3.30
C VAL A 207 29.68 6.38 2.86
N ALA A 208 30.50 6.78 3.83
CA ALA A 208 31.86 7.17 3.62
C ALA A 208 32.68 6.77 4.87
N TRP A 209 33.95 6.43 4.70
CA TRP A 209 34.85 5.94 5.75
C TRP A 209 36.04 6.88 5.93
N ASP A 210 36.71 6.78 7.06
CA ASP A 210 37.94 7.52 7.36
C ASP A 210 38.98 6.61 8.00
N ASN A 211 40.14 6.47 7.35
CA ASN A 211 41.27 5.68 7.85
C ASN A 211 42.07 6.39 8.95
N ALA A 212 41.80 7.67 9.21
CA ALA A 212 42.45 8.40 10.28
C ALA A 212 41.93 7.90 11.63
N ALA A 213 42.80 7.87 12.64
CA ALA A 213 42.47 7.44 13.99
C ALA A 213 41.52 8.44 14.67
N VAL A 214 40.25 8.42 14.29
CA VAL A 214 39.18 9.16 14.96
C VAL A 214 38.75 8.29 16.15
N ALA A 215 38.78 8.85 17.35
CA ALA A 215 38.25 8.15 18.51
C ALA A 215 36.83 8.63 18.77
N GLY A 216 35.99 7.72 19.24
CA GLY A 216 34.74 8.06 19.90
C GLY A 216 33.53 7.34 19.36
N ASP A 217 32.44 7.56 20.07
CA ASP A 217 31.11 7.05 19.78
C ASP A 217 30.05 8.14 19.98
N GLN A 218 28.90 7.94 19.35
CA GLN A 218 27.74 8.77 19.60
C GLN A 218 26.46 7.93 19.59
N ASP A 219 25.66 8.12 20.63
CA ASP A 219 24.32 7.54 20.72
C ASP A 219 23.29 8.48 20.11
N LEU A 220 22.38 7.90 19.33
CA LEU A 220 21.26 8.58 18.73
C LEU A 220 19.95 7.94 19.18
N ASN A 221 18.94 8.77 19.42
CA ASN A 221 17.60 8.39 19.83
C ASN A 221 16.57 9.11 18.95
N LEU A 222 15.37 8.52 18.91
CA LEU A 222 14.19 9.14 18.30
C LEU A 222 13.35 9.78 19.39
N ASP A 223 12.86 10.99 19.13
CA ASP A 223 11.90 11.70 19.97
C ASP A 223 10.61 11.92 19.16
N ILE A 224 9.46 11.56 19.76
CA ILE A 224 8.13 11.84 19.25
C ILE A 224 7.41 12.76 20.24
N GLY A 225 7.00 13.94 19.80
CA GLY A 225 6.19 14.87 20.58
C GLY A 225 6.88 15.43 21.84
N GLY A 226 8.22 15.36 21.92
CA GLY A 226 8.99 15.73 23.10
C GLY A 226 9.28 14.56 24.06
N THR A 227 9.05 13.32 23.62
CA THR A 227 9.29 12.10 24.40
C THR A 227 10.12 11.11 23.60
N ASP A 228 11.22 10.64 24.17
CA ASP A 228 12.06 9.62 23.55
C ASP A 228 11.33 8.29 23.38
N THR A 229 11.60 7.62 22.26
CA THR A 229 11.25 6.22 22.07
C THR A 229 11.95 5.38 23.14
N THR A 230 11.26 4.40 23.72
CA THR A 230 11.89 3.49 24.70
C THR A 230 12.66 2.38 23.98
N GLY A 231 13.95 2.25 24.26
CA GLY A 231 14.87 1.45 23.42
C GLY A 231 15.27 2.25 22.19
N GLY A 232 15.61 1.59 21.08
CA GLY A 232 15.90 2.30 19.83
C GLY A 232 17.17 3.14 19.81
N VAL A 233 18.03 3.01 20.83
CA VAL A 233 19.32 3.71 20.89
C VAL A 233 20.23 3.12 19.83
N LEU A 234 20.66 3.96 18.89
CA LEU A 234 21.62 3.66 17.85
C LEU A 234 22.99 4.20 18.27
N THR A 235 23.89 3.31 18.64
CA THR A 235 25.27 3.66 18.97
C THR A 235 26.11 3.57 17.70
N LEU A 236 26.69 4.70 17.29
CA LEU A 236 27.63 4.78 16.18
C LEU A 236 29.03 4.89 16.76
N ALA A 237 29.90 3.93 16.45
CA ALA A 237 31.30 3.94 16.84
C ALA A 237 32.21 4.22 15.65
N TYR A 238 33.42 4.73 15.93
CA TYR A 238 34.44 4.87 14.89
C TYR A 238 34.74 3.56 14.14
N THR A 239 34.75 2.44 14.84
CA THR A 239 35.00 1.12 14.24
C THR A 239 33.97 0.72 13.19
N ASP A 240 32.84 1.44 13.12
CA ASP A 240 31.82 1.18 12.10
C ASP A 240 32.09 1.94 10.79
N CYS A 241 33.10 2.81 10.74
CA CYS A 241 33.45 3.58 9.55
C CYS A 241 34.96 3.81 9.39
N ASP A 242 35.80 2.93 9.95
CA ASP A 242 37.26 3.07 9.93
C ASP A 242 37.93 2.43 8.71
N GLY A 243 37.19 1.65 7.94
CA GLY A 243 37.68 0.99 6.75
C GLY A 243 36.70 0.98 5.58
N ALA A 244 37.25 0.70 4.40
CA ALA A 244 36.45 0.47 3.20
C ALA A 244 35.54 -0.77 3.31
N ALA A 245 35.85 -1.70 4.21
CA ALA A 245 35.07 -2.92 4.42
C ALA A 245 33.75 -2.67 5.17
N ASP A 246 33.66 -1.58 5.93
CA ASP A 246 32.49 -1.27 6.77
C ASP A 246 31.39 -0.54 5.98
N MET A 247 31.75 -0.01 4.80
CA MET A 247 30.84 0.68 3.90
C MET A 247 29.63 -0.19 3.51
N GLY A 248 28.45 0.31 3.83
CA GLY A 248 27.18 -0.38 3.58
C GLY A 248 26.86 -1.52 4.56
N THR A 249 27.66 -1.72 5.61
CA THR A 249 27.31 -2.63 6.71
C THR A 249 26.25 -1.97 7.57
N GLU A 250 25.12 -2.64 7.75
CA GLU A 250 24.01 -2.12 8.56
C GLU A 250 24.39 -2.17 10.04
N ILE A 251 24.19 -1.05 10.72
CA ILE A 251 24.35 -0.90 12.16
C ILE A 251 22.95 -0.80 12.75
N ASP A 252 22.58 -1.81 13.53
CA ASP A 252 21.27 -1.89 14.17
C ASP A 252 21.25 -1.13 15.51
N ALA A 253 20.18 -0.37 15.74
CA ALA A 253 19.87 0.13 17.08
C ALA A 253 19.43 -1.01 18.02
N THR A 254 19.42 -0.72 19.32
CA THR A 254 18.69 -1.56 20.29
C THR A 254 17.19 -1.63 19.94
N ALA A 255 16.53 -2.73 20.30
CA ALA A 255 15.11 -2.93 19.97
C ALA A 255 14.23 -1.81 20.54
N ILE A 256 13.34 -1.28 19.71
CA ILE A 256 12.31 -0.32 20.13
C ILE A 256 11.19 -1.08 20.84
N THR A 257 10.86 -0.68 22.07
CA THR A 257 9.91 -1.42 22.93
C THR A 257 8.66 -0.64 23.34
N ALA A 258 8.70 0.70 23.32
CA ALA A 258 7.55 1.56 23.59
C ALA A 258 7.74 2.99 23.04
N ASN A 259 6.69 3.81 23.16
CA ASN A 259 6.64 5.22 22.71
C ASN A 259 7.08 5.42 21.26
N ASN A 260 6.66 4.53 20.37
CA ASN A 260 7.14 4.49 18.99
C ASN A 260 6.05 4.75 17.95
N GLU A 261 4.86 5.15 18.37
CA GLU A 261 3.74 5.48 17.50
C GLU A 261 3.67 7.00 17.30
N VAL A 262 3.66 7.40 16.03
CA VAL A 262 3.67 8.79 15.56
C VAL A 262 2.31 9.11 14.97
N HIS A 263 1.59 10.06 15.56
CA HIS A 263 0.32 10.55 15.06
C HIS A 263 0.52 11.75 14.12
N VAL A 264 -0.50 12.04 13.31
CA VAL A 264 -0.50 13.23 12.46
C VAL A 264 -0.42 14.49 13.31
N GLY A 265 0.57 15.34 13.02
CA GLY A 265 0.85 16.57 13.77
C GLY A 265 1.92 16.43 14.85
N ASP A 266 2.33 15.22 15.22
CA ASP A 266 3.45 15.02 16.14
C ASP A 266 4.75 15.58 15.54
N THR A 267 5.62 16.08 16.41
CA THR A 267 6.99 16.42 16.01
C THR A 267 7.85 15.18 16.15
N VAL A 268 8.57 14.82 15.10
CA VAL A 268 9.53 13.70 15.14
C VAL A 268 10.93 14.28 15.03
N LYS A 269 11.85 13.78 15.86
CA LYS A 269 13.25 14.20 15.84
C LYS A 269 14.18 13.00 15.86
N LEU A 270 15.31 13.16 15.20
CA LEU A 270 16.52 12.38 15.45
C LEU A 270 17.46 13.29 16.22
N GLU A 271 17.92 12.84 17.38
CA GLU A 271 18.83 13.63 18.20
C GLU A 271 20.01 12.79 18.69
N MET A 272 21.08 13.51 19.00
CA MET A 272 22.20 12.99 19.77
C MET A 272 21.77 12.90 21.22
N ALA A 273 21.90 11.72 21.82
CA ALA A 273 21.73 11.56 23.25
C ALA A 273 22.92 12.18 23.99
N SER A 274 22.67 12.73 25.18
CA SER A 274 23.75 13.14 26.08
C SER A 274 24.42 11.91 26.67
N GLY A 275 25.66 11.61 26.28
CA GLY A 275 26.38 10.45 26.85
C GLY A 275 27.48 9.86 26.00
N GLY A 276 27.43 10.00 24.67
CA GLY A 276 28.54 9.60 23.79
C GLY A 276 29.81 10.40 24.07
N THR A 277 30.97 9.89 23.68
CA THR A 277 32.20 10.68 23.74
C THR A 277 32.25 11.75 22.64
N GLY A 278 31.40 11.60 21.61
CA GLY A 278 31.40 12.38 20.39
C GLY A 278 32.60 12.02 19.52
N PHE A 279 32.45 12.14 18.20
CA PHE A 279 33.59 11.95 17.29
C PHE A 279 34.58 13.12 17.44
N THR A 280 35.89 12.85 17.46
CA THR A 280 36.93 13.88 17.71
C THR A 280 37.44 14.64 16.47
N ALA A 281 36.75 14.51 15.33
CA ALA A 281 37.05 15.07 13.99
C ALA A 281 38.09 14.30 13.14
N ASP A 282 37.67 13.85 11.94
CA ASP A 282 38.25 14.26 10.64
C ASP A 282 37.22 14.00 9.51
N VAL A 283 37.40 14.69 8.38
CA VAL A 283 36.40 14.80 7.29
C VAL A 283 36.66 13.75 6.22
N ALA A 284 35.97 12.61 6.32
CA ALA A 284 35.75 11.68 5.21
C ALA A 284 34.60 10.70 5.52
N ALA A 285 34.36 10.40 6.80
CA ALA A 285 33.32 9.45 7.20
C ALA A 285 31.92 10.08 7.34
N ALA A 286 30.90 9.31 6.99
CA ALA A 286 29.50 9.71 7.12
C ALA A 286 28.57 8.50 7.26
N PHE A 287 27.48 8.70 7.99
CA PHE A 287 26.43 7.70 8.18
C PHE A 287 25.12 8.17 7.54
N HIS A 288 24.50 7.31 6.74
CA HIS A 288 23.12 7.48 6.34
C HIS A 288 22.21 6.84 7.40
N ILE A 289 21.29 7.62 7.95
CA ILE A 289 20.43 7.17 9.05
C ILE A 289 19.01 7.02 8.53
N TYR A 290 18.40 5.88 8.82
CA TYR A 290 17.02 5.58 8.43
C TYR A 290 16.34 4.71 9.46
N ALA A 291 15.01 4.75 9.46
CA ALA A 291 14.19 3.84 10.23
C ALA A 291 13.31 2.99 9.32
N VAL A 292 12.98 1.80 9.78
CA VAL A 292 11.85 1.04 9.25
C VAL A 292 10.61 1.47 10.02
N ILE A 293 9.60 1.96 9.29
CA ILE A 293 8.33 2.41 9.86
C ILE A 293 7.19 1.52 9.42
N GLU A 294 6.36 1.09 10.35
CA GLU A 294 5.08 0.48 10.06
C GLU A 294 4.02 1.57 9.86
N ARG A 295 3.47 1.72 8.66
CA ARG A 295 2.36 2.66 8.41
C ARG A 295 1.08 2.08 8.98
N LEU A 296 0.48 2.83 9.90
CA LEU A 296 -0.75 2.43 10.57
C LEU A 296 -1.98 3.01 9.84
N PRO A 297 -3.13 2.32 9.85
CA PRO A 297 -4.37 2.90 9.37
C PRO A 297 -4.69 4.19 10.15
N GLY A 298 -5.09 5.24 9.43
CA GLY A 298 -5.38 6.55 10.03
C GLY A 298 -6.70 6.59 10.78
N VAL A 299 -6.74 7.43 11.83
CA VAL A 299 -7.95 8.04 12.40
C VAL A 299 -8.14 9.40 11.73
#